data_AF-A0AAW5KVH3-F1
#
_entry.id   AF-A0AAW5KVH3-F1
#
_cell.length_a   1.000
_cell.length_b   1.000
_cell.length_c   1.000
_cell.angle_alpha   90.00
_cell.angle_beta   90.00
_cell.angle_gamma   90.00
#
_symmetry.space_group_name_H-M   'P 1'
#
loop_
_entity.id
_entity.type
_entity.pdbx_description
1 polymer ?
#
loop_
_entity_poly.entity_id
_entity_poly.type
_entity_poly.pdbx_seq_one_letter_code
_entity_poly.pdbx_strand_id
1 'polypeptide(L)'
;SAEMNNKNGLFEYGKALLIGEHIPQNTDSAVKLLEKAVKLKNSNAKRFLALEYISGEHLEQDIEKGIALLTECADSGDVIACYRLGKIYLQGEIMSQNLDKAEKYLLLAEDSE
;
A
#
# COMPACT_ATOMS: atom_id res chain seq x y z
N SER A 1 19.43 12.49 -4.02
CA SER A 1 19.13 13.93 -4.08
C SER A 1 18.24 14.32 -2.89
N ALA A 2 18.10 15.62 -2.60
CA ALA A 2 17.26 16.11 -1.49
C ALA A 2 15.79 15.65 -1.59
N GLU A 3 15.27 15.45 -2.81
CA GLU A 3 13.91 14.96 -3.05
C GLU A 3 13.68 13.52 -2.55
N MET A 4 14.69 12.65 -2.68
CA MET A 4 14.62 11.27 -2.19
C MET A 4 14.61 11.24 -0.64
N ASN A 5 15.42 12.08 0.00
CA ASN A 5 15.39 12.23 1.45
C ASN A 5 14.05 12.81 1.93
N ASN A 6 13.46 13.73 1.17
CA ASN A 6 12.17 14.33 1.48
C ASN A 6 11.03 13.31 1.40
N LYS A 7 10.93 12.53 0.30
CA LYS A 7 9.84 11.55 0.15
C LYS A 7 9.90 10.40 1.16
N ASN A 8 11.10 9.98 1.57
CA ASN A 8 11.27 8.95 2.59
C ASN A 8 10.94 9.50 3.98
N GLY A 9 11.39 10.71 4.31
CA GLY A 9 11.04 11.35 5.59
C GLY A 9 9.53 11.57 5.75
N LEU A 10 8.83 11.98 4.69
CA LEU A 10 7.37 12.10 4.69
C LEU A 10 6.67 10.76 4.94
N PHE A 11 7.17 9.69 4.33
CA PHE A 11 6.65 8.34 4.54
C PHE A 11 6.83 7.88 5.98
N GLU A 12 8.06 7.93 6.50
CA GLU A 12 8.35 7.44 7.87
C GLU A 12 7.58 8.22 8.92
N TYR A 13 7.51 9.55 8.78
CA TYR A 13 6.77 10.38 9.73
C TYR A 13 5.25 10.19 9.61
N GLY A 14 4.73 10.08 8.38
CA GLY A 14 3.32 9.76 8.15
C GLY A 14 2.93 8.41 8.75
N LYS A 15 3.76 7.38 8.56
CA LYS A 15 3.58 6.06 9.15
C LYS A 15 3.60 6.10 10.68
N ALA A 16 4.57 6.79 11.28
CA ALA A 16 4.65 6.92 12.73
C ALA A 16 3.41 7.61 13.33
N LEU A 17 2.90 8.67 12.68
CA LEU A 17 1.67 9.34 13.12
C LEU A 17 0.43 8.46 12.94
N LEU A 18 0.41 7.58 11.94
CA LEU A 18 -0.72 6.69 11.70
C LEU A 18 -0.80 5.57 12.73
N ILE A 19 0.34 4.94 13.02
CA ILE A 19 0.43 3.83 13.98
C ILE A 19 0.33 4.35 15.42
N GLY A 20 0.87 5.54 15.70
CA GLY A 20 0.89 6.09 17.06
C GLY A 20 1.91 5.43 17.98
N GLU A 21 2.89 4.70 17.43
CA GLU A 21 4.01 4.16 18.21
C GLU A 21 5.00 5.28 18.52
N HIS A 22 5.25 5.52 19.80
CA HIS A 22 6.18 6.52 20.34
C HIS A 22 5.81 8.00 20.12
N ILE A 23 4.81 8.30 19.28
CA ILE A 23 4.22 9.64 19.11
C ILE A 23 2.69 9.56 19.14
N PRO A 24 1.97 10.61 19.59
CA PRO A 24 0.52 10.61 19.57
C PRO A 24 -0.03 10.38 18.16
N GLN A 25 -1.00 9.46 18.04
CA GLN A 25 -1.66 9.16 16.78
C GLN A 25 -2.36 10.41 16.22
N ASN A 26 -2.20 10.64 14.92
CA ASN A 26 -2.90 11.70 14.20
C ASN A 26 -3.16 11.28 12.75
N THR A 27 -4.30 10.61 12.56
CA THR A 27 -4.71 10.02 11.27
C THR A 27 -4.80 11.05 10.14
N ASP A 28 -5.40 12.21 10.40
CA ASP A 28 -5.56 13.26 9.38
C ASP A 28 -4.21 13.78 8.86
N SER A 29 -3.27 13.99 9.77
CA SER A 29 -1.93 14.47 9.43
C SER A 29 -1.12 13.37 8.77
N ALA A 30 -1.24 12.13 9.26
CA ALA A 30 -0.60 10.96 8.69
C ALA A 30 -0.99 10.76 7.22
N VAL A 31 -2.29 10.75 6.90
CA VAL A 31 -2.79 10.56 5.53
C VAL A 31 -2.25 11.65 4.61
N LYS A 32 -2.29 12.93 5.02
CA LYS A 32 -1.75 14.04 4.22
C LYS A 32 -0.25 13.89 3.90
N LEU A 33 0.54 13.44 4.88
CA LEU A 33 1.98 13.22 4.69
C LEU A 33 2.25 12.02 3.78
N LEU A 34 1.53 10.92 3.96
CA LEU A 34 1.64 9.73 3.13
C LEU A 34 1.22 10.02 1.69
N GLU A 35 0.10 10.72 1.47
CA GLU A 35 -0.32 11.16 0.13
C GLU A 35 0.71 12.07 -0.54
N LYS A 36 1.36 12.96 0.23
CA LYS A 36 2.45 13.78 -0.28
C LYS A 36 3.66 12.92 -0.69
N ALA A 37 4.01 11.91 0.10
CA ALA A 37 5.06 10.95 -0.24
C ALA A 37 4.70 10.16 -1.53
N VAL A 38 3.44 9.74 -1.69
CA VAL A 38 2.94 9.09 -2.91
C VAL A 38 3.09 10.01 -4.12
N LYS A 39 2.70 11.29 -4.01
CA LYS A 39 2.88 12.29 -5.09
C LYS A 39 4.34 12.47 -5.48
N LEU A 40 5.27 12.27 -4.54
CA LEU A 40 6.72 12.27 -4.79
C LEU A 40 7.27 10.90 -5.24
N LYS A 41 6.39 9.99 -5.70
CA LYS A 41 6.75 8.64 -6.18
C LYS A 41 7.46 7.81 -5.11
N ASN A 42 6.95 7.83 -3.88
CA ASN A 42 7.33 6.88 -2.84
C ASN A 42 6.42 5.65 -2.91
N SER A 43 6.91 4.55 -3.49
CA SER A 43 6.15 3.30 -3.63
C SER A 43 5.85 2.64 -2.28
N ASN A 44 6.71 2.79 -1.28
CA ASN A 44 6.46 2.27 0.06
C ASN A 44 5.26 2.97 0.71
N ALA A 45 5.15 4.29 0.57
CA ALA A 45 4.01 5.05 1.07
C ALA A 45 2.70 4.63 0.39
N LYS A 46 2.74 4.39 -0.93
CA LYS A 46 1.56 3.97 -1.70
C LYS A 46 1.09 2.59 -1.28
N ARG A 47 2.02 1.62 -1.20
CA ARG A 47 1.72 0.26 -0.76
C ARG A 47 1.24 0.25 0.70
N PHE A 48 1.84 1.06 1.57
CA PHE A 48 1.41 1.18 2.96
C PHE A 48 -0.04 1.70 3.06
N LEU A 49 -0.36 2.82 2.42
CA LEU A 49 -1.74 3.33 2.37
C LEU A 49 -2.72 2.30 1.81
N ALA A 50 -2.34 1.59 0.74
CA ALA A 50 -3.16 0.54 0.16
C ALA A 50 -3.52 -0.54 1.18
N LEU A 51 -2.53 -1.03 1.94
CA LEU A 51 -2.75 -2.07 2.95
C LEU A 51 -3.56 -1.55 4.14
N GLU A 52 -3.35 -0.31 4.57
CA GLU A 52 -4.14 0.30 5.67
C GLU A 52 -5.61 0.49 5.29
N TYR A 53 -5.91 0.89 4.04
CA TYR A 53 -7.29 0.96 3.56
C TYR A 53 -7.94 -0.42 3.44
N ILE A 54 -7.18 -1.46 3.06
CA ILE A 54 -7.69 -2.83 2.99
C ILE A 54 -7.95 -3.40 4.38
N SER A 55 -7.01 -3.23 5.32
CA SER A 55 -7.13 -3.82 6.66
C SER A 55 -8.10 -3.05 7.55
N GLY A 56 -8.18 -1.72 7.39
CA GLY A 56 -8.90 -0.85 8.30
C GLY A 56 -8.28 -0.78 9.70
N GLU A 57 -6.99 -1.09 9.84
CA GLU A 57 -6.34 -1.21 11.15
C GLU A 57 -6.16 0.17 11.82
N HIS A 58 -5.64 1.15 11.07
CA HIS A 58 -5.45 2.52 11.56
C HIS A 58 -6.23 3.57 10.76
N LEU A 59 -6.85 3.17 9.65
CA LEU A 59 -7.71 3.99 8.80
C LEU A 59 -9.12 3.42 8.76
N GLU A 60 -10.10 4.25 8.44
CA GLU A 60 -11.40 3.74 8.02
C GLU A 60 -11.22 2.82 6.81
N GLN A 61 -11.78 1.62 6.90
CA GLN A 61 -11.62 0.61 5.87
C GLN A 61 -12.27 1.07 4.57
N ASP A 62 -11.50 1.02 3.49
CA ASP A 62 -11.94 1.31 2.13
C ASP A 62 -11.27 0.31 1.18
N ILE A 63 -11.89 -0.88 1.08
CA ILE A 63 -11.35 -1.99 0.30
C ILE A 63 -11.19 -1.59 -1.16
N GLU A 64 -12.15 -0.86 -1.75
CA GLU A 64 -12.09 -0.46 -3.16
C GLU A 64 -10.87 0.42 -3.43
N LYS A 65 -10.68 1.47 -2.63
CA LYS A 65 -9.52 2.37 -2.73
C LYS A 65 -8.21 1.65 -2.45
N GLY A 66 -8.18 0.80 -1.43
CA GLY A 66 -6.99 0.05 -1.07
C GLY A 66 -6.54 -0.91 -2.17
N ILE A 67 -7.48 -1.61 -2.80
CA ILE A 67 -7.22 -2.50 -3.94
C ILE A 67 -6.77 -1.74 -5.18
N ALA A 68 -7.38 -0.59 -5.47
CA ALA A 68 -6.94 0.26 -6.58
C ALA A 68 -5.47 0.69 -6.41
N LEU A 69 -5.11 1.21 -5.23
CA LEU A 69 -3.72 1.59 -4.93
C LEU A 69 -2.75 0.41 -4.97
N LEU A 70 -3.14 -0.75 -4.44
CA LEU A 70 -2.33 -1.96 -4.45
C LEU A 70 -2.12 -2.48 -5.87
N THR A 71 -3.14 -2.40 -6.72
CA THR A 71 -3.06 -2.75 -8.14
C THR A 71 -2.08 -1.83 -8.87
N GLU A 72 -2.15 -0.52 -8.63
CA GLU A 72 -1.19 0.42 -9.23
C GLU A 72 0.27 0.14 -8.77
N CYS A 73 0.47 -0.31 -7.52
CA CYS A 73 1.78 -0.77 -7.06
C CYS A 73 2.24 -2.03 -7.81
N ALA A 74 1.38 -3.05 -7.90
CA ALA A 74 1.68 -4.30 -8.59
C ALA A 74 2.00 -4.08 -10.08
N ASP A 75 1.20 -3.27 -10.76
CA ASP A 75 1.41 -2.90 -12.17
C ASP A 75 2.69 -2.06 -12.39
N SER A 76 3.24 -1.47 -11.32
CA SER A 76 4.53 -0.76 -11.33
C SER A 76 5.73 -1.67 -10.97
N GLY A 77 5.51 -2.99 -10.85
CA GLY A 77 6.56 -3.97 -10.52
C GLY A 77 6.85 -4.13 -9.03
N ASP A 78 5.96 -3.67 -8.15
CA ASP A 78 6.11 -3.90 -6.70
C ASP A 78 5.77 -5.35 -6.36
N VAL A 79 6.81 -6.18 -6.21
CA VAL A 79 6.72 -7.63 -5.92
C VAL A 79 5.84 -7.93 -4.70
N ILE A 80 5.92 -7.09 -3.66
CA ILE A 80 5.12 -7.27 -2.45
C ILE A 80 3.64 -7.02 -2.76
N ALA A 81 3.34 -6.00 -3.57
CA ALA A 81 1.97 -5.73 -4.00
C ALA A 81 1.42 -6.83 -4.92
N CYS A 82 2.23 -7.34 -5.86
CA CYS A 82 1.88 -8.48 -6.71
C CYS A 82 1.48 -9.69 -5.85
N TYR A 83 2.35 -10.10 -4.91
CA TYR A 83 2.05 -11.22 -4.02
C TYR A 83 0.78 -11.00 -3.20
N ARG A 84 0.61 -9.82 -2.59
CA ARG A 84 -0.58 -9.49 -1.79
C ARG A 84 -1.85 -9.53 -2.64
N LEU A 85 -1.84 -8.94 -3.83
CA LEU A 85 -3.00 -8.88 -4.71
C LEU A 85 -3.35 -10.27 -5.26
N GLY A 86 -2.34 -11.08 -5.61
CA GLY A 86 -2.51 -12.48 -5.99
C GLY A 86 -3.18 -13.31 -4.89
N LYS A 87 -2.73 -13.17 -3.64
CA LYS A 87 -3.36 -13.82 -2.48
C LYS A 87 -4.81 -13.37 -2.25
N ILE A 88 -5.08 -12.08 -2.38
CA ILE A 88 -6.43 -11.51 -2.24
C ILE A 88 -7.40 -12.13 -3.26
N TYR A 89 -7.01 -12.16 -4.54
CA TYR A 89 -7.83 -12.76 -5.60
C TYR A 89 -7.96 -14.29 -5.46
N LEU A 90 -6.95 -14.97 -4.91
CA LEU A 90 -6.97 -16.40 -4.68
C LEU A 90 -7.95 -16.79 -3.57
N GLN A 91 -7.96 -16.05 -2.46
CA GLN A 91 -8.75 -16.39 -1.27
C GLN A 91 -10.22 -16.02 -1.42
N GLY A 92 -10.52 -14.90 -2.07
CA GLY A 92 -11.90 -14.48 -2.25
C GLY A 92 -12.58 -13.88 -1.00
N GLU A 93 -11.82 -13.63 0.07
CA GLU A 93 -12.34 -13.16 1.37
C GLU A 93 -12.55 -11.63 1.41
N ILE A 94 -11.64 -10.88 0.79
CA ILE A 94 -11.66 -9.41 0.75
C ILE A 94 -12.44 -8.90 -0.47
N MET A 95 -12.45 -9.69 -1.55
CA MET A 95 -13.18 -9.41 -2.78
C MET A 95 -13.54 -10.73 -3.45
N SER A 96 -14.42 -10.72 -4.45
CA SER A 96 -14.73 -11.93 -5.23
C SER A 96 -13.47 -12.60 -5.78
N GLN A 97 -13.38 -13.92 -5.57
CA GLN A 97 -12.30 -14.73 -6.09
C GLN A 97 -12.16 -14.56 -7.61
N ASN A 98 -10.91 -14.49 -8.09
CA ASN A 98 -10.60 -14.46 -9.51
C ASN A 98 -9.28 -15.19 -9.76
N LEU A 99 -9.37 -16.44 -10.20
CA LEU A 99 -8.20 -17.31 -10.35
C LEU A 99 -7.24 -16.81 -11.44
N ASP A 100 -7.75 -16.27 -12.55
CA ASP A 100 -6.91 -15.73 -13.63
C ASP A 100 -6.07 -14.54 -13.14
N LYS A 101 -6.67 -13.63 -12.36
CA LYS A 101 -5.94 -12.50 -11.75
C LYS A 101 -5.01 -12.97 -10.65
N ALA A 102 -5.40 -13.97 -9.86
CA ALA A 102 -4.57 -14.55 -8.83
C ALA A 102 -3.28 -15.13 -9.44
N GLU A 103 -3.42 -15.98 -10.46
CA GLU A 103 -2.29 -16.56 -11.20
C GLU A 103 -1.40 -15.46 -11.79
N LYS A 104 -1.99 -14.50 -12.52
CA LYS A 104 -1.23 -13.38 -13.11
C LYS A 104 -0.35 -12.67 -12.08
N TYR A 105 -0.92 -12.25 -10.94
CA TYR A 105 -0.17 -11.47 -9.96
C TYR A 105 0.79 -12.32 -9.13
N LEU A 106 0.53 -13.62 -8.93
CA LEU A 106 1.48 -14.53 -8.29
C LEU A 106 2.70 -14.79 -9.18
N LEU A 107 2.49 -15.04 -10.48
CA LEU A 107 3.59 -15.21 -11.44
C LEU A 107 4.46 -13.96 -11.53
N LEU A 108 3.85 -12.77 -11.59
CA LEU A 108 4.60 -11.50 -11.56
C LEU A 108 5.43 -11.33 -10.28
N ALA A 109 5.03 -11.93 -9.16
CA ALA A 109 5.79 -11.88 -7.92
C ALA A 109 6.99 -12.87 -7.94
N GLU A 110 6.87 -13.99 -8.65
CA GLU A 110 7.92 -15.01 -8.79
C GLU A 110 8.99 -14.62 -9.83
N ASP A 111 8.59 -14.00 -10.94
CA ASP A 111 9.49 -13.61 -12.04
C ASP A 111 10.39 -12.39 -11.73
N SER A 112 10.27 -11.81 -10.53
CA SER A 112 10.97 -10.58 -10.15
C SER A 112 12.26 -10.79 -9.34
N GLU A 113 12.85 -11.99 -9.40
CA GLU A 113 14.17 -12.31 -8.81
C GLU A 113 15.38 -11.94 -9.70
#